data_AF-A0A2E9N7C6-F1
#
_entry.id   AF-A0A2E9N7C6-F1
#
_cell.length_a   1.000
_cell.length_b   1.000
_cell.length_c   1.000
_cell.angle_alpha   90.00
_cell.angle_beta   90.00
_cell.angle_gamma   90.00
#
_symmetry.space_group_name_H-M   'P 1'
#
loop_
_entity.id
_entity.type
_entity.pdbx_description
1 polymer ?
#
loop_
_entity_poly.entity_id
_entity_poly.type
_entity_poly.pdbx_seq_one_letter_code
_entity_poly.pdbx_strand_id
1 'polypeptide(L)'
;MSVYWRNVKRGQNLIIDDTAGLEEVIGGYRENKRGIDAYARTMGYEPERSQKGFDTVEDAKAFVESFAPWDLFGPRDATVEAEARPMAE
;
A
#
# COMPACT_ATOMS: atom_id res chain seq x y z
N MET A 1 -2.33 -9.69 13.09
CA MET A 1 -2.07 -8.47 12.29
C MET A 1 -1.11 -8.79 11.18
N SER A 2 -1.55 -8.64 9.94
CA SER A 2 -0.73 -8.92 8.76
C SER A 2 -0.87 -7.78 7.77
N VAL A 3 0.24 -7.33 7.20
CA VAL A 3 0.22 -6.31 6.14
C VAL A 3 0.55 -7.01 4.83
N TYR A 4 -0.27 -6.86 3.81
CA TYR A 4 -0.04 -7.53 2.53
C TYR A 4 -0.51 -6.67 1.36
N TRP A 5 0.13 -6.87 0.22
CA TRP A 5 -0.33 -6.30 -1.03
C TRP A 5 -1.49 -7.12 -1.58
N ARG A 6 -2.55 -6.48 -2.04
CA ARG A 6 -3.70 -7.11 -2.72
C ARG A 6 -3.81 -6.55 -4.14
N ASN A 7 -3.84 -7.44 -5.12
CA ASN A 7 -4.07 -7.06 -6.51
C ASN A 7 -5.46 -6.45 -6.70
N VAL A 8 -5.52 -5.39 -7.49
CA VAL A 8 -6.77 -4.73 -7.92
C VAL A 8 -6.73 -4.51 -9.42
N LYS A 9 -7.87 -4.11 -10.01
CA LYS A 9 -8.03 -3.96 -11.47
C LYS A 9 -6.96 -3.10 -12.18
N ARG A 10 -6.29 -2.18 -11.46
CA ARG A 10 -5.27 -1.28 -12.02
C ARG A 10 -4.13 -1.01 -11.04
N GLY A 11 -3.59 -2.06 -10.41
CA GLY A 11 -2.44 -1.94 -9.51
C GLY A 11 -2.60 -2.82 -8.27
N GLN A 12 -2.04 -2.38 -7.14
CA GLN A 12 -2.17 -3.10 -5.88
C GLN A 12 -2.44 -2.14 -4.72
N ASN A 13 -3.26 -2.57 -3.79
CA ASN A 13 -3.49 -1.88 -2.53
C ASN A 13 -2.73 -2.59 -1.41
N LEU A 14 -2.07 -1.81 -0.55
CA LEU A 14 -1.49 -2.30 0.68
C LEU A 14 -2.60 -2.34 1.74
N ILE A 15 -2.88 -3.55 2.23
CA ILE A 15 -3.92 -3.80 3.22
C ILE A 15 -3.26 -4.22 4.53
N ILE A 16 -3.74 -3.66 5.63
CA ILE A 16 -3.49 -4.18 6.97
C ILE A 16 -4.72 -4.93 7.44
N ASP A 17 -4.53 -6.16 7.88
CA ASP A 17 -5.53 -6.93 8.61
C ASP A 17 -5.26 -6.74 10.10
N ASP A 18 -6.18 -6.09 10.81
CA ASP A 18 -6.16 -6.12 12.27
C ASP A 18 -6.63 -7.49 12.78
N THR A 19 -6.15 -7.93 13.95
CA THR A 19 -6.58 -9.22 14.56
C THR A 19 -8.10 -9.31 14.79
N ALA A 20 -8.82 -8.18 14.74
CA ALA A 20 -10.29 -8.14 14.73
C ALA A 20 -10.95 -8.50 13.38
N GLY A 21 -10.19 -8.84 12.33
CA GLY A 21 -10.70 -9.12 10.98
C GLY A 21 -11.12 -7.86 10.21
N LEU A 22 -10.59 -6.70 10.60
CA LEU A 22 -10.79 -5.43 9.90
C LEU A 22 -9.64 -5.23 8.92
N GLU A 23 -9.95 -5.37 7.63
CA GLU A 23 -9.03 -5.10 6.54
C GLU A 23 -9.10 -3.61 6.18
N GLU A 24 -8.02 -2.88 6.43
CA GLU A 24 -7.92 -1.47 6.06
C GLU A 24 -6.88 -1.24 4.99
N VAL A 25 -7.26 -0.48 3.96
CA VAL A 25 -6.30 -0.02 2.94
C VAL A 25 -5.47 1.10 3.54
N ILE A 26 -4.17 0.84 3.71
CA ILE A 26 -3.18 1.77 4.28
C ILE A 26 -2.24 2.35 3.22
N GLY A 27 -2.42 1.98 1.96
CA GLY A 27 -1.67 2.52 0.85
C GLY A 27 -1.97 1.76 -0.43
N GLY A 28 -1.25 2.09 -1.49
CA GLY A 28 -1.40 1.41 -2.74
C GLY A 28 -0.63 2.10 -3.85
N TYR A 29 -0.51 1.41 -4.97
CA TYR A 29 -0.15 2.03 -6.23
C TYR A 29 -1.17 1.70 -7.29
N ARG A 30 -1.27 2.58 -8.26
CA ARG A 30 -2.15 2.45 -9.41
C ARG A 30 -1.39 2.69 -10.70
N GLU A 31 -1.60 1.80 -11.65
CA GLU A 31 -0.97 1.87 -12.96
C GLU A 31 -1.85 2.69 -13.90
N ASN A 32 -1.28 3.75 -14.46
CA ASN A 32 -1.94 4.62 -15.42
C ASN A 32 -1.18 4.61 -16.75
N LYS A 33 -1.84 5.05 -17.83
CA LYS A 33 -1.23 5.14 -19.18
C LYS A 33 0.02 6.03 -19.25
N ARG A 34 0.27 6.87 -18.24
CA ARG A 34 1.37 7.85 -18.18
C ARG A 34 2.43 7.51 -17.12
N GLY A 35 2.35 6.34 -16.50
CA GLY A 35 3.20 5.93 -15.39
C GLY A 35 2.38 5.44 -14.19
N ILE A 36 3.06 5.21 -13.08
CA ILE A 36 2.48 4.61 -11.88
C ILE A 36 2.33 5.70 -10.82
N ASP A 37 1.18 5.74 -10.14
CA ASP A 37 0.99 6.61 -8.98
C ASP A 37 1.00 5.75 -7.72
N ALA A 38 1.81 6.12 -6.73
CA ALA A 38 1.84 5.47 -5.43
C ALA A 38 1.36 6.42 -4.33
N TYR A 39 0.70 5.88 -3.32
CA TYR A 39 0.26 6.63 -2.16
C TYR A 39 0.32 5.78 -0.90
N ALA A 40 0.75 6.39 0.20
CA ALA A 40 0.66 5.82 1.54
C ALA A 40 -0.43 6.59 2.31
N ARG A 41 -1.40 5.87 2.89
CA ARG A 41 -2.44 6.46 3.72
C ARG A 41 -1.86 6.79 5.09
N THR A 42 -2.41 7.82 5.72
CA THR A 42 -2.12 8.20 7.12
C THR A 42 -3.39 8.66 7.81
N MET A 43 -3.28 8.98 9.10
CA MET A 43 -4.37 9.56 9.90
C MET A 43 -4.79 10.97 9.44
N GLY A 44 -4.10 11.57 8.47
CA GLY A 44 -4.35 12.91 7.97
C GLY A 44 -4.22 13.04 6.44
N TYR A 45 -4.26 14.27 5.95
CA TYR A 45 -3.98 14.57 4.55
C TYR A 45 -2.49 14.91 4.39
N GLU A 46 -1.70 13.99 3.86
CA GLU A 46 -0.26 14.16 3.61
C GLU A 46 0.04 14.05 2.10
N PRO A 47 0.11 15.18 1.38
CA PRO A 47 0.41 15.17 -0.06
C PRO A 47 1.82 14.67 -0.36
N GLU A 48 2.76 14.77 0.58
CA GLU A 48 4.13 14.25 0.46
C GLU A 48 4.19 12.72 0.39
N ARG A 49 3.15 12.03 0.88
CA ARG A 49 3.01 10.57 0.82
C ARG A 49 2.29 10.08 -0.44
N SER A 50 2.10 10.97 -1.42
CA SER A 50 1.46 10.67 -2.70
C SER A 50 2.36 11.13 -3.84
N GLN A 51 3.00 10.19 -4.53
CA GLN A 51 3.88 10.47 -5.65
C GLN A 51 3.35 9.83 -6.94
N LYS A 52 3.56 10.53 -8.05
CA LYS A 52 2.99 10.22 -9.36
C LYS A 52 4.10 10.11 -10.38
N GLY A 53 3.94 9.25 -11.37
CA GLY A 53 4.89 9.13 -12.48
C GLY A 53 6.08 8.23 -12.17
N PHE A 54 5.89 7.22 -11.32
CA PHE A 54 6.85 6.14 -11.17
C PHE A 54 6.97 5.36 -12.48
N ASP A 55 8.21 5.02 -12.85
CA ASP A 55 8.52 4.22 -14.03
C ASP A 55 8.23 2.73 -13.83
N THR A 56 8.37 2.23 -12.60
CA THR A 56 8.19 0.81 -12.26
C THR A 56 7.35 0.60 -11.00
N VAL A 57 6.71 -0.57 -10.93
CA VAL A 57 5.92 -0.99 -9.77
C VAL A 57 6.79 -1.16 -8.53
N GLU A 58 8.02 -1.64 -8.72
CA GLU A 58 8.97 -1.84 -7.62
C GLU A 58 9.32 -0.53 -6.94
N ASP A 59 9.56 0.55 -7.71
CA ASP A 59 9.83 1.88 -7.17
C ASP A 59 8.61 2.45 -6.43
N ALA A 60 7.42 2.27 -7.00
CA ALA A 60 6.16 2.66 -6.37
C ALA A 60 5.92 1.91 -5.04
N LYS A 61 6.22 0.61 -4.97
CA LYS A 61 6.12 -0.18 -3.74
C LYS A 61 7.14 0.26 -2.70
N ALA A 62 8.40 0.37 -3.10
CA ALA A 62 9.48 0.81 -2.23
C ALA A 62 9.20 2.19 -1.63
N PHE A 63 8.57 3.10 -2.39
CA PHE A 63 8.09 4.38 -1.88
C PHE A 63 7.06 4.18 -0.76
N VAL A 64 5.98 3.43 -1.00
CA VAL A 64 4.95 3.19 0.04
C VAL A 64 5.54 2.51 1.27
N GLU A 65 6.43 1.53 1.07
CA GLU A 65 7.09 0.80 2.16
C GLU A 65 8.05 1.69 2.96
N SER A 66 8.73 2.64 2.30
CA SER A 66 9.60 3.62 2.97
C SER A 66 8.86 4.53 3.95
N PHE A 67 7.55 4.73 3.74
CA PHE A 67 6.72 5.50 4.67
C PHE A 67 6.15 4.69 5.83
N ALA A 68 6.34 3.37 5.82
CA ALA A 68 5.82 2.42 6.79
C ALA A 68 4.42 2.80 7.30
N PRO A 69 3.41 2.97 6.41
CA PRO A 69 2.08 3.45 6.83
C PRO A 69 1.45 2.55 7.90
N TRP A 70 1.81 1.27 7.95
CA TRP A 70 1.37 0.34 8.99
C TRP A 70 1.85 0.72 10.41
N ASP A 71 2.93 1.49 10.58
CA ASP A 71 3.34 2.02 11.90
C ASP A 71 2.28 2.97 12.49
N LEU A 72 1.44 3.58 11.63
CA LEU A 72 0.38 4.50 12.05
C LEU A 72 -0.97 3.81 12.31
N PHE A 73 -1.27 2.75 11.56
CA PHE A 73 -2.55 2.02 11.65
C PHE A 73 -2.47 0.74 12.48
N GLY A 74 -1.27 0.23 12.73
CA GLY A 74 -1.01 -1.01 13.45
C GLY A 74 0.27 -0.95 14.29
N PRO A 75 0.75 -2.10 14.77
CA PRO A 75 1.97 -2.16 15.58
C PRO A 75 3.20 -1.92 14.71
N ARG A 76 4.21 -1.30 15.32
CA ARG A 76 5.50 -0.97 14.69
C ARG A 76 6.25 -2.18 14.10
N ASP A 77 5.89 -3.38 14.57
CA ASP A 77 6.48 -4.67 14.18
C ASP A 77 5.66 -5.40 13.08
N ALA A 78 4.69 -4.73 12.45
CA ALA A 78 3.93 -5.34 11.37
C ALA A 78 4.84 -5.65 10.17
N THR A 79 4.84 -6.90 9.71
CA THR A 79 5.64 -7.36 8.57
C THR A 79 4.81 -7.29 7.29
N VAL A 80 5.35 -6.65 6.26
CA VAL A 80 4.74 -6.62 4.92
C VAL A 80 5.02 -7.94 4.20
N GLU A 81 3.96 -8.61 3.76
CA GLU A 81 4.08 -9.78 2.89
C GLU A 81 4.58 -9.33 1.51
N ALA A 82 5.72 -9.88 1.10
CA ALA A 82 6.32 -9.62 -0.21
C ALA A 82 5.44 -10.16 -1.36
N GLU A 83 4.69 -11.23 -1.10
CA GLU A 83 3.79 -11.83 -2.07
C GLU A 83 2.44 -11.12 -2.09
N ALA A 84 2.07 -10.57 -3.24
CA ALA A 84 0.78 -9.92 -3.40
C ALA A 84 -0.33 -10.96 -3.54
N ARG A 85 -1.35 -10.84 -2.70
CA ARG A 85 -2.56 -11.66 -2.76
C ARG A 85 -3.35 -11.33 -4.03
N PRO A 86 -3.98 -12.33 -4.67
CA PRO A 86 -4.86 -12.08 -5.81
C PRO A 86 -6.04 -11.18 -5.41
N MET A 87 -6.65 -10.54 -6.41
CA MET A 87 -7.88 -9.79 -6.21
C MET A 87 -8.96 -10.77 -5.73
N ALA A 88 -9.63 -10.47 -4.61
CA ALA A 88 -10.81 -11.23 -4.20
C ALA A 88 -11.89 -11.08 -5.29
N GLU A 89 -12.37 -12.21 -5.82
CA GLU A 89 -13.33 -12.30 -6.93
C GLU A 89 -14.75 -11.87 -6.51
#